data_AF-A0A6N9SYP0-F1
#
_entry.id   AF-A0A6N9SYP0-F1
#
_cell.length_a   1.000
_cell.length_b   1.000
_cell.length_c   1.000
_cell.angle_alpha   90.00
_cell.angle_beta   90.00
_cell.angle_gamma   90.00
#
_symmetry.space_group_name_H-M   'P 1'
#
loop_
_entity.id
_entity.type
_entity.pdbx_description
1 polymer ?
#
loop_
_entity_poly.entity_id
_entity_poly.type
_entity_poly.pdbx_seq_one_letter_code
_entity_poly.pdbx_strand_id
1 'polypeptide(L)'
;MALHLLKLCVGATSAEDLAAHIDHRLAISGSPAYWHVTRMVPKRGEELAAGGSLYWIIRGSVQARQSILGIEPFTDEEGIGRCKILLDRTLVLTRHQPKRPFQGWRYLKAEDAPADLREFGEAGDGLPPELATALQELGVI
;
A
#
# COMPACT_ATOMS: atom_id res chain seq x y z
N MET A 1 -12.28 -9.95 -12.62
CA MET A 1 -12.01 -8.80 -11.72
C MET A 1 -10.64 -8.99 -11.12
N ALA A 2 -9.86 -7.93 -10.97
CA ALA A 2 -8.49 -8.02 -10.47
C ALA A 2 -8.44 -8.59 -9.04
N LEU A 3 -7.38 -9.33 -8.73
CA LEU A 3 -7.11 -9.84 -7.38
C LEU A 3 -6.21 -8.83 -6.65
N HIS A 4 -6.49 -8.59 -5.37
CA HIS A 4 -5.71 -7.66 -4.55
C HIS A 4 -5.06 -8.38 -3.38
N LEU A 5 -4.17 -7.66 -2.69
CA LEU A 5 -3.56 -8.09 -1.43
C LEU A 5 -3.89 -7.11 -0.31
N LEU A 6 -4.08 -7.63 0.89
CA LEU A 6 -4.03 -6.89 2.15
C LEU A 6 -2.73 -7.19 2.86
N LYS A 7 -2.11 -6.15 3.43
CA LYS A 7 -0.90 -6.31 4.21
C LYS A 7 -0.82 -5.31 5.35
N LEU A 8 -0.41 -5.79 6.52
CA LEU A 8 -0.05 -4.92 7.64
C LEU A 8 1.20 -4.11 7.28
N CYS A 9 1.07 -2.78 7.35
CA CYS A 9 2.17 -1.85 7.25
C CYS A 9 2.81 -1.72 8.64
N VAL A 10 4.01 -2.25 8.80
CA VAL A 10 4.79 -2.16 10.04
C VAL A 10 5.81 -1.06 9.86
N GLY A 11 5.88 -0.14 10.83
CA GLY A 11 6.83 0.97 10.80
C GLY A 11 6.27 2.29 10.25
N ALA A 12 5.06 2.28 9.67
CA ALA A 12 4.31 3.49 9.35
C ALA A 12 3.13 3.67 10.31
N THR A 13 2.89 4.91 10.72
CA THR A 13 1.78 5.27 11.62
C THR A 13 0.59 5.92 10.94
N SER A 14 0.76 6.39 9.70
CA SER A 14 -0.28 6.93 8.82
C SER A 14 0.08 6.72 7.34
N ALA A 15 -0.85 7.05 6.42
CA ALA A 15 -0.58 7.01 4.98
C ALA A 15 0.49 8.04 4.57
N GLU A 16 0.55 9.20 5.23
CA GLU A 16 1.56 10.24 5.05
C GLU A 16 2.97 9.72 5.39
N ASP A 17 3.09 9.03 6.53
CA ASP A 17 4.35 8.42 6.99
C ASP A 17 4.84 7.34 6.00
N LEU A 18 3.90 6.54 5.47
CA LEU A 18 4.20 5.58 4.40
C LEU A 18 4.67 6.26 3.12
N ALA A 19 4.01 7.35 2.69
CA ALA A 19 4.40 8.11 1.50
C ALA A 19 5.83 8.67 1.65
N ALA A 20 6.12 9.31 2.79
CA ALA A 20 7.46 9.81 3.10
C ALA A 20 8.52 8.70 3.11
N HIS A 21 8.18 7.52 3.64
CA HIS A 21 9.06 6.35 3.59
C HIS A 21 9.34 5.89 2.16
N ILE A 22 8.32 5.83 1.30
CA ILE A 22 8.46 5.46 -0.11
C ILE A 22 9.38 6.44 -0.83
N ASP A 23 9.14 7.75 -0.70
CA ASP A 23 9.95 8.78 -1.36
C ASP A 23 11.42 8.72 -0.92
N HIS A 24 11.66 8.56 0.38
CA HIS A 24 13.01 8.40 0.92
C HIS A 24 13.72 7.17 0.34
N ARG A 25 13.02 6.03 0.26
CA ARG A 25 13.56 4.78 -0.28
C ARG A 25 13.87 4.89 -1.77
N LEU A 26 12.99 5.53 -2.55
CA LEU A 26 13.21 5.78 -3.97
C LEU A 26 14.42 6.68 -4.19
N ALA A 27 14.55 7.77 -3.43
CA ALA A 27 15.69 8.67 -3.50
C ALA A 27 17.04 7.98 -3.23
N ILE A 28 17.09 7.07 -2.24
CA ILE A 28 18.29 6.30 -1.94
C ILE A 28 18.60 5.25 -3.00
N SER A 29 17.58 4.55 -3.49
CA SER A 29 17.78 3.43 -4.42
C SER A 29 18.09 3.86 -5.85
N GLY A 30 17.67 5.06 -6.26
CA GLY A 30 17.72 5.51 -7.65
C GLY A 30 16.80 4.69 -8.59
N SER A 31 15.95 3.82 -8.04
CA SER A 31 15.00 3.01 -8.81
C SER A 31 13.75 3.81 -9.16
N PRO A 32 13.16 3.60 -10.36
CA PRO A 32 11.87 4.17 -10.70
C PRO A 32 10.68 3.50 -9.98
N ALA A 33 10.88 2.30 -9.41
CA ALA A 33 9.83 1.52 -8.76
C ALA A 33 10.15 1.25 -7.29
N TYR A 34 9.11 1.30 -6.44
CA TYR A 34 9.19 0.90 -5.04
C TYR A 34 8.98 -0.62 -4.94
N TRP A 35 9.60 -1.26 -3.96
CA TRP A 35 9.33 -2.67 -3.68
C TRP A 35 9.23 -2.95 -2.20
N HIS A 36 8.26 -3.81 -1.86
CA HIS A 36 8.11 -4.34 -0.52
C HIS A 36 8.65 -5.77 -0.46
N VAL A 37 9.57 -6.03 0.46
CA VAL A 37 10.14 -7.37 0.66
C VAL A 37 9.30 -8.19 1.64
N THR A 38 8.94 -9.42 1.25
CA THR A 38 8.27 -10.39 2.13
C THR A 38 8.90 -11.77 1.99
N ARG A 39 8.86 -12.58 3.07
CA ARG A 39 9.31 -13.98 3.04
C ARG A 39 8.32 -14.90 2.33
N MET A 40 7.01 -14.61 2.44
CA MET A 40 5.98 -15.45 1.84
C MET A 40 5.65 -14.96 0.43
N VAL A 41 5.92 -15.78 -0.58
CA VAL A 41 5.62 -15.48 -1.98
C VAL A 41 4.11 -15.64 -2.24
N PRO A 42 3.40 -14.63 -2.79
CA PRO A 42 2.03 -14.78 -3.26
C PRO A 42 1.93 -15.82 -4.37
N LYS A 43 1.15 -16.89 -4.14
CA LYS A 43 0.98 -17.99 -5.11
C LYS A 43 0.29 -17.56 -6.42
N ARG A 44 -0.55 -16.52 -6.37
CA ARG A 44 -1.33 -16.00 -7.50
C ARG A 44 -0.70 -14.71 -8.05
N GLY A 45 0.64 -14.72 -8.20
CA GLY A 45 1.41 -13.53 -8.54
C GLY A 45 1.02 -12.90 -9.89
N GLU A 46 0.76 -13.72 -10.90
CA GLU A 46 0.33 -13.26 -12.24
C GLU A 46 -1.02 -12.54 -12.17
N GLU A 47 -1.99 -13.08 -11.44
CA GLU A 47 -3.30 -12.45 -11.26
C GLU A 47 -3.21 -11.13 -10.48
N LEU A 48 -2.25 -11.01 -9.56
CA LEU A 48 -1.97 -9.77 -8.84
C LEU A 48 -1.30 -8.73 -9.74
N ALA A 49 -0.41 -9.14 -10.64
CA ALA A 49 0.23 -8.24 -11.59
C ALA A 49 -0.73 -7.83 -12.75
N ALA A 50 -1.77 -8.61 -13.01
CA ALA A 50 -2.81 -8.32 -14.00
C ALA A 50 -3.84 -7.26 -13.53
N GLY A 51 -3.36 -6.15 -12.95
CA GLY A 51 -4.19 -5.03 -12.49
C GLY A 51 -4.58 -5.08 -11.01
N GLY A 52 -3.89 -5.88 -10.21
CA GLY A 52 -4.08 -5.93 -8.76
C GLY A 52 -3.47 -4.75 -8.01
N SER A 53 -3.73 -4.71 -6.71
CA SER A 53 -3.20 -3.65 -5.82
C SER A 53 -2.89 -4.24 -4.46
N LEU A 54 -1.92 -3.63 -3.77
CA LEU A 54 -1.62 -3.88 -2.38
C LEU A 54 -2.31 -2.81 -1.53
N TYR A 55 -3.20 -3.23 -0.65
CA TYR A 55 -3.90 -2.42 0.32
C TYR A 55 -3.18 -2.47 1.67
N TRP A 56 -2.80 -1.30 2.15
CA TRP A 56 -2.03 -1.12 3.38
C TRP A 56 -2.94 -0.96 4.57
N ILE A 57 -2.76 -1.85 5.55
CA ILE A 57 -3.40 -1.74 6.85
C ILE A 57 -2.44 -1.00 7.78
N ILE A 58 -2.85 0.17 8.22
CA ILE A 58 -2.11 1.05 9.13
C ILE A 58 -2.98 1.25 10.37
N ARG A 59 -2.41 0.99 11.55
CA ARG A 59 -3.12 1.04 12.85
C ARG A 59 -4.48 0.30 12.84
N GLY A 60 -4.54 -0.86 12.18
CA GLY A 60 -5.72 -1.73 12.16
C GLY A 60 -6.82 -1.34 11.17
N SER A 61 -6.59 -0.34 10.30
CA SER A 61 -7.52 0.01 9.21
C SER A 61 -6.79 0.07 7.88
N VAL A 62 -7.48 -0.29 6.80
CA VAL A 62 -7.00 0.01 5.44
C VAL A 62 -7.06 1.53 5.25
N GLN A 63 -5.97 2.14 4.79
CA GLN A 63 -5.90 3.60 4.59
C GLN A 63 -5.45 3.99 3.18
N ALA A 64 -4.66 3.15 2.52
CA ALA A 64 -4.15 3.44 1.19
C ALA A 64 -3.88 2.16 0.39
N ARG A 65 -3.71 2.31 -0.92
CA ARG A 65 -3.29 1.25 -1.83
C ARG A 65 -2.20 1.71 -2.79
N GLN A 66 -1.45 0.75 -3.32
CA GLN A 66 -0.53 0.92 -4.45
C GLN A 66 -0.81 -0.17 -5.49
N SER A 67 -0.69 0.16 -6.77
CA SER A 67 -0.79 -0.82 -7.85
C SER A 67 0.36 -1.81 -7.78
N ILE A 68 0.08 -3.10 -7.98
CA ILE A 68 1.10 -4.15 -8.04
C ILE A 68 1.61 -4.22 -9.47
N LEU A 69 2.91 -3.98 -9.65
CA LEU A 69 3.58 -4.04 -10.96
C LEU A 69 4.14 -5.44 -11.26
N GLY A 70 4.47 -6.20 -10.21
CA GLY A 70 5.09 -7.51 -10.36
C GLY A 70 5.39 -8.18 -9.03
N ILE A 71 5.67 -9.48 -9.10
CA ILE A 71 6.03 -10.33 -7.97
C ILE A 71 7.33 -11.04 -8.36
N GLU A 72 8.43 -10.71 -7.69
CA GLU A 72 9.76 -11.21 -8.00
C GLU A 72 10.32 -12.04 -6.83
N PRO A 73 10.25 -13.38 -6.89
CA PRO A 73 10.93 -14.24 -5.92
C PRO A 73 12.45 -14.11 -6.05
N PHE A 74 13.15 -14.16 -4.92
CA PHE A 74 14.60 -14.22 -4.88
C PHE A 74 15.08 -14.96 -3.63
N THR A 75 16.31 -15.47 -3.68
CA THR A 75 17.01 -16.00 -2.50
C THR A 75 18.02 -14.95 -2.06
N ASP A 76 18.05 -14.61 -0.77
CA ASP A 76 19.04 -13.66 -0.27
C ASP A 76 20.40 -14.32 0.01
N GLU A 77 21.35 -13.51 0.49
CA GLU A 77 22.72 -13.95 0.81
C GLU A 77 22.76 -14.99 1.93
N GLU A 78 21.72 -15.07 2.77
CA GLU A 78 21.56 -16.05 3.83
C GLU A 78 20.89 -17.37 3.35
N GLY A 79 20.60 -17.49 2.05
CA GLY A 79 19.93 -18.67 1.48
C GLY A 79 18.43 -18.74 1.76
N ILE A 80 17.82 -17.67 2.28
CA ILE A 80 16.40 -17.63 2.67
C ILE A 80 15.58 -17.08 1.49
N GLY A 81 14.60 -17.88 1.06
CA GLY A 81 13.62 -17.49 0.04
C GLY A 81 12.78 -16.29 0.46
N ARG A 82 12.71 -15.28 -0.40
CA ARG A 82 11.95 -14.04 -0.26
C ARG A 82 11.30 -13.67 -1.59
N CYS A 83 10.53 -12.59 -1.56
CA CYS A 83 9.92 -11.99 -2.72
C CYS A 83 9.89 -10.47 -2.58
N LYS A 84 10.13 -9.77 -3.69
CA LYS A 84 9.80 -8.36 -3.86
C LYS A 84 8.41 -8.26 -4.48
N ILE A 85 7.51 -7.57 -3.80
CA ILE A 85 6.28 -7.07 -4.40
C ILE A 85 6.64 -5.71 -5.01
N LEU A 86 6.71 -5.64 -6.33
CA LEU A 86 6.95 -4.39 -7.04
C LEU A 86 5.67 -3.57 -7.03
N LEU A 87 5.80 -2.30 -6.66
CA LEU A 87 4.69 -1.40 -6.44
C LEU A 87 4.92 -0.10 -7.21
N ASP A 88 3.84 0.44 -7.74
CA ASP A 88 3.84 1.80 -8.28
C ASP A 88 4.18 2.80 -7.17
N ARG A 89 4.91 3.87 -7.51
CA ARG A 89 5.28 4.90 -6.53
C ARG A 89 4.08 5.66 -5.98
N THR A 90 2.98 5.69 -6.74
CA THR A 90 1.78 6.47 -6.43
C THR A 90 0.98 5.76 -5.36
N LEU A 91 0.78 6.47 -4.24
CA LEU A 91 -0.07 6.02 -3.15
C LEU A 91 -1.47 6.59 -3.36
N VAL A 92 -2.49 5.73 -3.39
CA VAL A 92 -3.90 6.16 -3.51
C VAL A 92 -4.58 6.01 -2.15
N LEU A 93 -5.18 7.07 -1.65
CA LEU A 93 -5.95 7.04 -0.40
C LEU A 93 -7.26 6.28 -0.62
N THR A 94 -7.66 5.50 0.37
CA THR A 94 -8.87 4.68 0.31
C THR A 94 -9.79 5.02 1.48
N ARG A 95 -11.09 4.76 1.33
CA ARG A 95 -12.01 4.79 2.48
C ARG A 95 -11.50 3.89 3.60
N HIS A 96 -11.52 4.41 4.82
CA HIS A 96 -11.08 3.66 5.99
C HIS A 96 -11.95 2.41 6.20
N GLN A 97 -11.28 1.25 6.26
CA GLN A 97 -11.93 -0.03 6.50
C GLN A 97 -11.19 -0.81 7.59
N PRO A 98 -11.75 -0.96 8.79
CA PRO A 98 -11.14 -1.73 9.88
C PRO A 98 -10.85 -3.18 9.47
N LYS A 99 -9.69 -3.70 9.88
CA LYS A 99 -9.28 -5.09 9.64
C LYS A 99 -8.75 -5.70 10.93
N ARG A 100 -9.14 -6.96 11.16
CA ARG A 100 -8.58 -7.75 12.26
C ARG A 100 -7.08 -7.97 12.04
N PRO A 101 -6.26 -8.00 13.11
CA PRO A 101 -4.85 -8.33 13.01
C PRO A 101 -4.63 -9.68 12.32
N PHE A 102 -3.62 -9.76 11.46
CA PHE A 102 -3.12 -10.99 10.88
C PHE A 102 -1.63 -10.87 10.58
N GLN A 103 -0.97 -12.00 10.38
CA GLN A 103 0.43 -12.08 10.01
C GLN A 103 0.57 -12.24 8.49
N GLY A 104 1.57 -11.59 7.90
CA GLY A 104 1.89 -11.74 6.48
C GLY A 104 1.03 -10.87 5.57
N TRP A 105 0.35 -11.51 4.62
CA TRP A 105 -0.56 -10.89 3.67
C TRP A 105 -1.79 -11.81 3.45
N ARG A 106 -2.87 -11.24 2.93
CA ARG A 106 -4.08 -11.99 2.54
C ARG A 106 -4.55 -11.55 1.17
N TYR A 107 -5.18 -12.45 0.43
CA TYR A 107 -5.92 -12.04 -0.76
C TYR A 107 -7.14 -11.20 -0.38
N LEU A 108 -7.45 -10.25 -1.25
CA LEU A 108 -8.61 -9.38 -1.18
C LEU A 108 -9.28 -9.42 -2.55
N LYS A 109 -10.57 -9.73 -2.58
CA LYS A 109 -11.35 -9.69 -3.81
C LYS A 109 -11.69 -8.24 -4.15
N ALA A 110 -11.87 -7.94 -5.43
CA ALA A 110 -12.28 -6.61 -5.88
C ALA A 110 -13.57 -6.10 -5.22
N GLU A 111 -14.55 -6.97 -5.00
CA GLU A 111 -15.83 -6.63 -4.34
C GLU A 111 -15.68 -6.22 -2.86
N ASP A 112 -14.62 -6.70 -2.19
CA ASP A 112 -14.35 -6.43 -0.78
C ASP A 112 -13.44 -5.21 -0.57
N ALA A 113 -12.88 -4.68 -1.67
CA ALA A 113 -11.89 -3.63 -1.63
C ALA A 113 -12.52 -2.27 -1.29
N PRO A 114 -11.93 -1.48 -0.38
CA PRO A 114 -12.39 -0.13 -0.13
C PRO A 114 -12.31 0.72 -1.39
N ALA A 115 -13.28 1.64 -1.55
CA ALA A 115 -13.26 2.60 -2.64
C ALA A 115 -12.10 3.59 -2.48
N ASP A 116 -11.55 4.02 -3.61
CA ASP A 116 -10.57 5.10 -3.67
C ASP A 116 -11.18 6.44 -3.27
N LEU A 117 -10.35 7.33 -2.72
CA LEU A 117 -10.69 8.71 -2.41
C LEU A 117 -10.02 9.67 -3.39
N ARG A 118 -8.68 9.67 -3.43
CA ARG A 118 -7.82 10.50 -4.29
C ARG A 118 -6.39 9.98 -4.25
N GLU A 119 -5.53 10.42 -5.16
CA GLU A 119 -4.11 10.17 -5.01
C GLU A 119 -3.53 10.98 -3.85
N PHE A 120 -2.54 10.42 -3.17
CA PHE A 120 -1.85 11.10 -2.10
C PHE A 120 -1.08 12.30 -2.66
N GLY A 121 -1.32 13.48 -2.09
CA GLY A 121 -0.70 14.74 -2.55
C GLY A 121 -1.52 15.53 -3.57
N GLU A 122 -2.60 14.97 -4.13
CA GLU A 122 -3.56 15.76 -4.89
C GLU A 122 -4.32 16.70 -3.96
N ALA A 123 -4.22 18.01 -4.18
CA ALA A 123 -5.10 18.97 -3.51
C ALA A 123 -6.53 18.68 -4.01
N GLY A 124 -7.40 18.23 -3.11
CA GLY A 124 -8.79 17.97 -3.49
C GLY A 124 -9.41 19.25 -4.02
N ASP A 125 -9.96 19.20 -5.23
CA ASP A 125 -10.76 20.28 -5.81
C ASP A 125 -11.87 20.66 -4.82
N GLY A 126 -11.66 21.71 -4.04
CA GLY A 126 -12.71 22.36 -3.24
C GLY A 126 -12.50 22.50 -1.73
N LEU A 127 -11.39 22.07 -1.11
CA LEU A 127 -11.15 22.36 0.31
C LEU A 127 -10.00 23.36 0.53
N PRO A 128 -10.26 24.54 1.12
CA PRO A 128 -9.21 25.44 1.57
C PRO A 128 -8.23 24.71 2.52
N PRO A 129 -6.92 24.95 2.42
CA PRO A 129 -5.89 24.26 3.21
C PRO A 129 -6.08 24.40 4.74
N GLU A 130 -6.74 25.47 5.17
CA GLU A 130 -7.16 25.72 6.55
C GLU A 130 -8.24 24.73 7.06
N LEU A 131 -9.11 24.23 6.18
CA LEU A 131 -10.16 23.26 6.54
C LEU A 131 -9.65 21.81 6.55
N ALA A 132 -8.70 21.49 5.67
CA ALA A 132 -8.09 20.16 5.58
C ALA A 132 -7.32 19.80 6.88
N THR A 133 -6.64 20.78 7.46
CA THR A 133 -5.92 20.63 8.74
C THR A 133 -6.88 20.35 9.90
N ALA A 134 -8.04 21.02 9.95
CA ALA A 134 -9.03 20.84 11.01
C ALA A 134 -9.72 19.45 10.96
N LEU A 135 -9.88 18.88 9.77
CA LEU A 135 -10.48 17.53 9.61
C LEU A 135 -9.49 16.40 9.94
N GLN A 136 -8.18 16.61 9.72
CA GLN A 136 -7.15 15.68 10.15
C GLN A 136 -7.06 15.53 11.68
N GLU A 137 -7.30 16.60 12.44
CA GLU A 137 -7.33 16.53 13.92
C GLU A 137 -8.58 15.85 14.48
N LEU A 138 -9.69 15.80 13.72
CA LEU A 138 -10.96 15.22 14.15
C LEU A 138 -11.16 13.75 13.72
N GLY A 139 -10.23 13.16 12.96
CA GLY A 139 -10.28 11.75 12.59
C GLY A 139 -11.47 11.36 11.70
N VAL A 140 -12.02 12.32 10.94
CA VAL A 140 -13.11 12.06 9.99
C VAL A 140 -12.65 12.37 8.57
N ILE A 141 -11.85 11.45 8.00
CA ILE A 141 -11.89 10.97 6.60
C ILE A 141 -11.46 9.49 6.64
#